data_AF-A0A9E3H1S2-F1
#
_entry.id   AF-A0A9E3H1S2-F1
#
_cell.length_a   1.000
_cell.length_b   1.000
_cell.length_c   1.000
_cell.angle_alpha   90.00
_cell.angle_beta   90.00
_cell.angle_gamma   90.00
#
_symmetry.space_group_name_H-M   'P 1'
#
loop_
_entity.id
_entity.type
_entity.pdbx_description
1 polymer ?
#
loop_
_entity_poly.entity_id
_entity_poly.type
_entity_poly.pdbx_seq_one_letter_code
_entity_poly.pdbx_strand_id
1 'polypeptide(L)'
;MKKGEQPELSAKWWKDSQPKGLKTAGKLDDALKDYDGAKRKLLQAGDAEAGAAANGALDAIESAAKAVSAEAGKAKNAPEMDWTVDALKKLDRLIAAERKFVDENVEDDDGMFSDPDVYHEYLLKSLKRLRSAGEMNFGVVLGKKAEDHRLAVNKAKGGKGLAGMLARETGLHAMTFGVALTPKAAGEVEAEQNEGESQDDGEGMGDERSSVLILQLEGRQLPGLKKKLTKMLKRFKPVPFKSVKLMVDGKEVEDLDDPEDTDTDNYDDGAPVVDLAALKRRLADLARQVQVVPDVARKGELARMASQANAFITAGSGSAAETALDALRDALAAGGGGTSGNGTGNGTNGGGDRAGVYAKSGEAWLKARSRVEADIEKLRAQLVETYKDDGIAGEIESRFRARVVPVLAALGANLPARLAAASGATDSNARAAQIKEAQDILTTCKAFLDSEPLIADLDANPFVPLTIHQTMSATLAALEKVVH
;
A
#
# COMPACT_ATOMS: atom_id res chain seq x y z
N MET A 1 29.79 -15.22 -27.25
CA MET A 1 29.56 -13.85 -26.76
C MET A 1 30.68 -12.95 -27.21
N LYS A 2 30.42 -11.69 -27.55
CA LYS A 2 31.44 -10.71 -27.96
C LYS A 2 31.98 -9.96 -26.74
N LYS A 3 33.24 -9.53 -26.81
CA LYS A 3 33.85 -8.70 -25.77
C LYS A 3 33.04 -7.40 -25.58
N GLY A 4 32.60 -7.13 -24.35
CA GLY A 4 31.87 -5.92 -24.00
C GLY A 4 30.39 -5.89 -24.40
N GLU A 5 29.86 -7.02 -24.89
CA GLU A 5 28.43 -7.18 -25.17
C GLU A 5 27.59 -6.86 -23.92
N GLN A 6 26.51 -6.09 -24.10
CA GLN A 6 25.58 -5.78 -23.03
C GLN A 6 24.54 -6.91 -22.97
N PRO A 7 24.25 -7.46 -21.78
CA PRO A 7 23.22 -8.48 -21.69
C PRO A 7 21.82 -7.90 -21.85
N GLU A 8 20.88 -8.75 -22.26
CA GLU A 8 19.46 -8.45 -22.32
C GLU A 8 18.68 -9.59 -21.66
N LEU A 9 17.54 -9.27 -21.03
CA LEU A 9 16.59 -10.28 -20.55
C LEU A 9 15.71 -10.76 -21.71
N SER A 10 16.31 -11.34 -22.75
CA SER A 10 15.57 -11.92 -23.88
C SER A 10 16.20 -13.21 -24.38
N ALA A 11 15.37 -14.20 -24.72
CA ALA A 11 15.84 -15.47 -25.28
C ALA A 11 16.54 -15.26 -26.63
N LYS A 12 16.11 -14.27 -27.40
CA LYS A 12 16.73 -13.90 -28.68
C LYS A 12 18.18 -13.47 -28.50
N TRP A 13 18.45 -12.56 -27.57
CA TRP A 13 19.81 -12.10 -27.27
C TRP A 13 20.70 -13.28 -26.88
N TRP A 14 20.22 -14.13 -25.98
CA TRP A 14 20.99 -15.28 -25.50
C TRP A 14 21.31 -16.25 -26.65
N LYS A 15 20.34 -16.56 -27.50
CA LYS A 15 20.54 -17.41 -28.68
C LYS A 15 21.59 -16.88 -29.65
N ASP A 16 21.59 -15.56 -29.87
CA ASP A 16 22.52 -14.89 -30.79
C ASP A 16 23.93 -14.73 -30.17
N SER A 17 24.02 -14.69 -28.84
CA SER A 17 25.25 -14.34 -28.10
C SER A 17 25.93 -15.50 -27.39
N GLN A 18 25.26 -16.63 -27.14
CA GLN A 18 25.81 -17.74 -26.37
C GLN A 18 27.08 -18.34 -27.02
N PRO A 19 28.15 -18.62 -26.26
CA PRO A 19 29.28 -19.38 -26.78
C PRO A 19 28.90 -20.86 -26.96
N LYS A 20 29.54 -21.53 -27.93
CA LYS A 20 29.30 -22.97 -28.19
C LYS A 20 29.91 -23.82 -27.07
N GLY A 21 29.30 -24.97 -26.80
CA GLY A 21 29.87 -26.00 -25.92
C GLY A 21 29.47 -25.92 -24.44
N LEU A 22 28.62 -24.96 -24.04
CA LEU A 22 28.05 -24.89 -22.70
C LEU A 22 26.84 -25.83 -22.58
N LYS A 23 26.91 -26.81 -21.69
CA LYS A 23 25.83 -27.79 -21.44
C LYS A 23 24.64 -27.16 -20.73
N THR A 24 24.89 -26.15 -19.90
CA THR A 24 23.86 -25.43 -19.13
C THR A 24 23.16 -24.32 -19.92
N ALA A 25 23.62 -23.99 -21.13
CA ALA A 25 23.09 -22.87 -21.90
C ALA A 25 21.60 -23.01 -22.27
N GLY A 26 21.11 -24.24 -22.45
CA GLY A 26 19.69 -24.51 -22.68
C GLY A 26 18.80 -24.07 -21.51
N LYS A 27 19.28 -24.20 -20.27
CA LYS A 27 18.50 -23.78 -19.09
C LYS A 27 18.27 -22.27 -19.04
N LEU A 28 19.27 -21.49 -19.43
CA LEU A 28 19.14 -20.04 -19.49
C LEU A 28 18.22 -19.61 -20.64
N ASP A 29 18.28 -20.30 -21.78
CA ASP A 29 17.36 -20.07 -22.91
C ASP A 29 15.90 -20.31 -22.51
N ASP A 30 15.61 -21.42 -21.82
CA ASP A 30 14.27 -21.76 -21.36
C ASP A 30 13.76 -20.76 -20.30
N ALA A 31 14.60 -20.42 -19.30
CA ALA A 31 14.22 -19.44 -18.27
C ALA A 31 13.93 -18.04 -18.86
N LEU A 32 14.68 -17.61 -19.88
CA LEU A 32 14.41 -16.35 -20.57
C LEU A 32 13.10 -16.38 -21.36
N LYS A 33 12.74 -17.51 -21.98
CA LYS A 33 11.45 -17.67 -22.67
C LYS A 33 10.28 -17.67 -21.68
N ASP A 34 10.44 -18.36 -20.56
CA ASP A 34 9.42 -18.40 -19.51
C ASP A 34 9.18 -16.99 -18.97
N TYR A 35 10.25 -16.21 -18.78
CA TYR A 35 10.16 -14.81 -18.40
C TYR A 35 9.45 -13.95 -19.45
N ASP A 36 9.79 -14.07 -20.73
CA ASP A 36 9.09 -13.35 -21.82
C ASP A 36 7.58 -13.65 -21.82
N GLY A 37 7.21 -14.91 -21.55
CA GLY A 37 5.83 -15.34 -21.41
C GLY A 37 5.15 -14.77 -20.16
N ALA A 38 5.79 -14.87 -19.01
CA ALA A 38 5.28 -14.38 -17.72
C ALA A 38 5.13 -12.84 -17.72
N LYS A 39 6.12 -12.11 -18.25
CA LYS A 39 6.06 -10.66 -18.42
C LYS A 39 4.88 -10.22 -19.29
N ARG A 40 4.62 -10.95 -20.38
CA ARG A 40 3.44 -10.67 -21.23
C ARG A 40 2.14 -10.92 -20.49
N LYS A 41 2.04 -12.00 -19.71
CA LYS A 41 0.86 -12.28 -18.88
C LYS A 41 0.67 -11.21 -17.82
N LEU A 42 1.73 -10.80 -17.13
CA LEU A 42 1.70 -9.70 -16.16
C LEU A 42 1.19 -8.42 -16.81
N LEU A 43 1.71 -8.06 -17.98
CA LEU A 43 1.23 -6.91 -18.72
C LEU A 43 -0.25 -7.04 -19.16
N GLN A 44 -0.78 -8.25 -19.33
CA GLN A 44 -2.18 -8.44 -19.74
C GLN A 44 -3.15 -8.47 -18.55
N ALA A 45 -2.76 -9.17 -17.48
CA ALA A 45 -3.61 -9.45 -16.33
C ALA A 45 -3.40 -8.42 -15.21
N GLY A 46 -2.15 -8.05 -14.94
CA GLY A 46 -1.77 -7.11 -13.88
C GLY A 46 -1.99 -7.63 -12.46
N ASP A 47 -2.36 -8.90 -12.30
CA ASP A 47 -2.70 -9.48 -10.99
C ASP A 47 -1.48 -10.05 -10.25
N ALA A 48 -1.69 -10.36 -8.97
CA ALA A 48 -0.67 -10.92 -8.09
C ALA A 48 -0.14 -12.29 -8.56
N GLU A 49 -0.99 -13.12 -9.19
CA GLU A 49 -0.57 -14.43 -9.73
C GLU A 49 0.41 -14.26 -10.88
N ALA A 50 0.10 -13.37 -11.83
CA ALA A 50 0.99 -13.05 -12.94
C ALA A 50 2.28 -12.38 -12.45
N GLY A 51 2.20 -11.57 -11.39
CA GLY A 51 3.35 -11.01 -10.69
C GLY A 51 4.27 -12.07 -10.10
N ALA A 52 3.69 -13.01 -9.35
CA ALA A 52 4.41 -14.14 -8.77
C ALA A 52 5.05 -15.01 -9.85
N ALA A 53 4.35 -15.28 -10.95
CA ALA A 53 4.90 -16.02 -12.08
C ALA A 53 6.09 -15.30 -12.74
N ALA A 54 6.01 -13.96 -12.91
CA ALA A 54 7.11 -13.17 -13.46
C ALA A 54 8.33 -13.15 -12.53
N ASN A 55 8.12 -12.99 -11.22
CA ASN A 55 9.18 -13.05 -10.22
C ASN A 55 9.83 -14.45 -10.14
N GLY A 56 9.04 -15.52 -10.20
CA GLY A 56 9.56 -16.89 -10.27
C GLY A 56 10.39 -17.16 -11.52
N ALA A 57 9.99 -16.61 -12.67
CA ALA A 57 10.79 -16.69 -13.89
C ALA A 57 12.11 -15.89 -13.80
N LEU A 58 12.11 -14.74 -13.11
CA LEU A 58 13.34 -13.99 -12.81
C LEU A 58 14.29 -14.77 -11.89
N ASP A 59 13.77 -15.48 -10.88
CA ASP A 59 14.57 -16.38 -10.02
C ASP A 59 15.21 -17.50 -10.85
N ALA A 60 14.46 -18.07 -11.80
CA ALA A 60 14.95 -19.10 -12.70
C ALA A 60 16.09 -18.58 -13.60
N ILE A 61 15.96 -17.35 -14.13
CA ILE A 61 17.04 -16.70 -14.91
C ILE A 61 18.29 -16.52 -14.05
N GLU A 62 18.15 -16.01 -12.83
CA GLU A 62 19.28 -15.79 -11.92
C GLU A 62 20.03 -17.09 -11.63
N SER A 63 19.29 -18.16 -11.31
CA SER A 63 19.85 -19.50 -11.06
C SER A 63 20.53 -20.08 -12.30
N ALA A 64 19.89 -19.98 -13.47
CA ALA A 64 20.45 -20.47 -14.74
C ALA A 64 21.71 -19.69 -15.14
N ALA A 65 21.70 -18.36 -15.02
CA ALA A 65 22.85 -17.50 -15.31
C ALA A 65 24.05 -17.84 -14.43
N LYS A 66 23.84 -18.10 -13.13
CA LYS A 66 24.91 -18.55 -12.21
C LYS A 66 25.49 -19.90 -12.63
N ALA A 67 24.65 -20.85 -13.05
CA ALA A 67 25.10 -22.16 -13.52
C ALA A 67 25.95 -22.05 -14.81
N VAL A 68 25.49 -21.24 -15.77
CA VAL A 68 26.20 -20.95 -17.03
C VAL A 68 27.53 -20.25 -16.76
N SER A 69 27.53 -19.25 -15.88
CA SER A 69 28.75 -18.54 -15.48
C SER A 69 29.76 -19.48 -14.79
N ALA A 70 29.29 -20.40 -13.94
CA ALA A 70 30.15 -21.36 -13.26
C ALA A 70 30.73 -22.43 -14.22
N GLU A 71 29.98 -22.82 -15.26
CA GLU A 71 30.49 -23.71 -16.32
C GLU A 71 31.51 -22.98 -17.21
N ALA A 72 31.19 -21.78 -17.68
CA ALA A 72 32.07 -20.95 -18.50
C ALA A 72 33.40 -20.65 -17.81
N GLY A 73 33.38 -20.30 -16.52
CA GLY A 73 34.59 -20.02 -15.74
C GLY A 73 35.55 -21.21 -15.54
N LYS A 74 35.14 -22.44 -15.90
CA LYS A 74 36.01 -23.63 -15.86
C LYS A 74 36.79 -23.82 -17.17
N ALA A 75 36.36 -23.20 -18.26
CA ALA A 75 37.03 -23.31 -19.55
C ALA A 75 38.32 -22.50 -19.55
N LYS A 76 39.47 -23.19 -19.70
CA LYS A 76 40.78 -22.54 -19.79
C LYS A 76 41.07 -22.13 -21.23
N ASN A 77 41.72 -20.98 -21.41
CA ASN A 77 42.16 -20.46 -22.71
C ASN A 77 41.03 -20.22 -23.73
N ALA A 78 39.83 -19.87 -23.25
CA ALA A 78 38.67 -19.55 -24.08
C ALA A 78 38.16 -18.13 -23.76
N PRO A 79 38.71 -17.07 -24.40
CA PRO A 79 38.37 -15.67 -24.10
C PRO A 79 36.87 -15.37 -24.16
N GLU A 80 36.14 -16.05 -25.03
CA GLU A 80 34.69 -15.94 -25.16
C GLU A 80 33.93 -16.42 -23.92
N MET A 81 34.49 -17.35 -23.15
CA MET A 81 33.91 -17.82 -21.89
C MET A 81 34.10 -16.79 -20.78
N ASP A 82 35.27 -16.14 -20.71
CA ASP A 82 35.52 -15.03 -19.80
C ASP A 82 34.55 -13.87 -20.06
N TRP A 83 34.37 -13.50 -21.33
CA TRP A 83 33.40 -12.46 -21.71
C TRP A 83 31.96 -12.85 -21.37
N THR A 84 31.63 -14.14 -21.44
CA THR A 84 30.32 -14.65 -21.04
C THR A 84 30.09 -14.48 -19.54
N VAL A 85 31.08 -14.82 -18.71
CA VAL A 85 31.02 -14.60 -17.25
C VAL A 85 30.80 -13.12 -16.93
N ASP A 86 31.55 -12.22 -17.59
CA ASP A 86 31.43 -10.78 -17.35
C ASP A 86 30.09 -10.19 -17.78
N ALA A 87 29.50 -10.68 -18.87
CA ALA A 87 28.17 -10.26 -19.28
C ALA A 87 27.09 -10.79 -18.33
N LEU A 88 27.17 -12.06 -17.92
CA LEU A 88 26.18 -12.67 -17.02
C LEU A 88 26.16 -12.01 -15.64
N LYS A 89 27.31 -11.54 -15.11
CA LYS A 89 27.33 -10.74 -13.87
C LYS A 89 26.51 -9.45 -13.95
N LYS A 90 26.36 -8.89 -15.16
CA LYS A 90 25.56 -7.66 -15.35
C LYS A 90 24.06 -7.95 -15.43
N LEU A 91 23.64 -9.22 -15.60
CA LEU A 91 22.22 -9.58 -15.56
C LEU A 91 21.60 -9.29 -14.20
N ASP A 92 22.33 -9.43 -13.09
CA ASP A 92 21.81 -9.16 -11.74
C ASP A 92 21.20 -7.76 -11.62
N ARG A 93 21.83 -6.76 -12.25
CA ARG A 93 21.32 -5.38 -12.28
C ARG A 93 20.04 -5.27 -13.12
N LEU A 94 19.96 -5.98 -14.24
CA LEU A 94 18.77 -6.00 -15.09
C LEU A 94 17.62 -6.71 -14.38
N ILE A 95 17.89 -7.84 -13.73
CA ILE A 95 16.91 -8.59 -12.92
C ILE A 95 16.36 -7.70 -11.81
N ALA A 96 17.20 -6.95 -11.09
CA ALA A 96 16.75 -6.04 -10.05
C ALA A 96 15.84 -4.92 -10.59
N ALA A 97 16.19 -4.32 -11.73
CA ALA A 97 15.35 -3.32 -12.39
C ALA A 97 14.02 -3.93 -12.86
N GLU A 98 14.06 -5.18 -13.30
CA GLU A 98 12.91 -5.89 -13.81
C GLU A 98 11.96 -6.35 -12.69
N ARG A 99 12.46 -6.76 -11.53
CA ARG A 99 11.63 -7.00 -10.34
C ARG A 99 10.87 -5.76 -9.92
N LYS A 100 11.55 -4.60 -9.92
CA LYS A 100 10.90 -3.31 -9.67
C LYS A 100 9.79 -3.04 -10.71
N PHE A 101 10.04 -3.36 -11.97
CA PHE A 101 9.00 -3.28 -13.00
C PHE A 101 7.83 -4.23 -12.68
N VAL A 102 8.09 -5.47 -12.25
CA VAL A 102 7.05 -6.41 -11.84
C VAL A 102 6.22 -5.82 -10.70
N ASP A 103 6.85 -5.39 -9.61
CA ASP A 103 6.18 -4.80 -8.44
C ASP A 103 5.38 -3.53 -8.79
N GLU A 104 5.79 -2.77 -9.81
CA GLU A 104 5.05 -1.60 -10.28
C GLU A 104 3.82 -1.94 -11.14
N ASN A 105 3.78 -3.16 -11.69
CA ASN A 105 2.72 -3.65 -12.58
C ASN A 105 1.83 -4.73 -11.95
N VAL A 106 2.15 -5.19 -10.75
CA VAL A 106 1.23 -5.97 -9.91
C VAL A 106 0.27 -5.02 -9.20
N GLU A 107 -1.02 -5.20 -9.43
CA GLU A 107 -2.09 -4.55 -8.67
C GLU A 107 -2.37 -5.42 -7.44
N ASP A 108 -2.15 -4.87 -6.23
CA ASP A 108 -2.65 -5.45 -4.99
C ASP A 108 -4.18 -5.22 -4.94
N ASP A 109 -4.94 -6.05 -5.68
CA ASP A 109 -6.39 -5.90 -5.89
C ASP A 109 -7.21 -6.24 -4.62
N ASP A 110 -6.65 -6.90 -3.60
CA ASP A 110 -7.43 -7.33 -2.43
C ASP A 110 -7.70 -6.19 -1.44
N GLY A 111 -8.83 -5.51 -1.63
CA GLY A 111 -9.40 -4.56 -0.66
C GLY A 111 -8.90 -3.12 -0.77
N MET A 112 -8.06 -2.83 -1.77
CA MET A 112 -7.50 -1.49 -2.02
C MET A 112 -8.59 -0.41 -2.20
N PHE A 113 -9.74 -0.76 -2.79
CA PHE A 113 -10.82 0.21 -3.00
C PHE A 113 -11.76 0.38 -1.81
N SER A 114 -11.63 -0.43 -0.75
CA SER A 114 -12.48 -0.34 0.44
C SER A 114 -11.90 0.59 1.51
N ASP A 115 -10.57 0.60 1.66
CA ASP A 115 -9.88 1.48 2.61
C ASP A 115 -9.61 2.87 1.97
N PRO A 116 -10.09 3.98 2.56
CA PRO A 116 -9.89 5.32 1.99
C PRO A 116 -8.43 5.76 1.87
N ASP A 117 -7.56 5.37 2.81
CA ASP A 117 -6.15 5.76 2.82
C ASP A 117 -5.37 4.98 1.76
N VAL A 118 -5.60 3.67 1.66
CA VAL A 118 -4.99 2.81 0.63
C VAL A 118 -5.44 3.24 -0.77
N TYR A 119 -6.73 3.53 -0.93
CA TYR A 119 -7.27 4.04 -2.19
C TYR A 119 -6.68 5.41 -2.57
N HIS A 120 -6.47 6.30 -1.60
CA HIS A 120 -5.85 7.60 -1.86
C HIS A 120 -4.41 7.43 -2.41
N GLU A 121 -3.60 6.56 -1.80
CA GLU A 121 -2.24 6.29 -2.25
C GLU A 121 -2.24 5.70 -3.67
N TYR A 122 -3.12 4.73 -3.94
CA TYR A 122 -3.34 4.19 -5.27
C TYR A 122 -3.69 5.28 -6.28
N LEU A 123 -4.70 6.10 -5.98
CA LEU A 123 -5.18 7.14 -6.88
C LEU A 123 -4.06 8.13 -7.21
N LEU A 124 -3.29 8.54 -6.20
CA LEU A 124 -2.15 9.44 -6.38
C LEU A 124 -1.07 8.82 -7.28
N LYS A 125 -0.67 7.57 -7.02
CA LYS A 125 0.34 6.86 -7.81
C LYS A 125 -0.13 6.69 -9.25
N SER A 126 -1.37 6.28 -9.45
CA SER A 126 -1.96 5.98 -10.75
C SER A 126 -2.17 7.24 -11.59
N LEU A 127 -2.61 8.35 -10.99
CA LEU A 127 -2.72 9.64 -11.69
C LEU A 127 -1.36 10.26 -12.03
N LYS A 128 -0.32 10.09 -11.20
CA LYS A 128 1.05 10.47 -11.56
C LYS A 128 1.56 9.65 -12.76
N ARG A 129 1.25 8.34 -12.78
CA ARG A 129 1.57 7.45 -13.88
C ARG A 129 0.88 7.90 -15.17
N LEU A 130 -0.41 8.24 -15.10
CA LEU A 130 -1.16 8.81 -16.22
C LEU A 130 -0.50 10.09 -16.74
N ARG A 131 -0.08 11.01 -15.85
CA ARG A 131 0.64 12.23 -16.25
C ARG A 131 1.91 11.93 -17.05
N SER A 132 2.64 10.87 -16.69
CA SER A 132 3.86 10.46 -17.40
C SER A 132 3.59 9.68 -18.70
N ALA A 133 2.54 8.85 -18.72
CA ALA A 133 2.23 7.99 -19.86
C ALA A 133 1.48 8.73 -20.97
N GLY A 134 0.80 9.84 -20.64
CA GLY A 134 -0.04 10.61 -21.56
C GLY A 134 -1.47 10.09 -21.64
N GLU A 135 -1.64 8.77 -21.75
CA GLU A 135 -2.93 8.09 -21.86
C GLU A 135 -2.97 6.77 -21.07
N MET A 136 -4.14 6.44 -20.51
CA MET A 136 -4.45 5.15 -19.87
C MET A 136 -5.93 4.83 -19.99
N ASN A 137 -6.30 3.55 -19.92
CA ASN A 137 -7.71 3.19 -19.74
C ASN A 137 -8.18 3.58 -18.35
N PHE A 138 -9.47 3.87 -18.20
CA PHE A 138 -10.08 4.13 -16.91
C PHE A 138 -11.41 3.39 -16.73
N GLY A 139 -11.72 3.10 -15.47
CA GLY A 139 -13.04 2.73 -15.00
C GLY A 139 -13.45 3.64 -13.83
N VAL A 140 -14.73 4.01 -13.77
CA VAL A 140 -15.31 4.82 -12.69
C VAL A 140 -16.56 4.15 -12.16
N VAL A 141 -16.74 4.19 -10.85
CA VAL A 141 -18.02 3.96 -10.17
C VAL A 141 -18.37 5.15 -9.30
N LEU A 142 -19.66 5.52 -9.28
CA LEU A 142 -20.16 6.65 -8.52
C LEU A 142 -21.04 6.17 -7.35
N GLY A 143 -20.60 6.44 -6.12
CA GLY A 143 -21.44 6.35 -4.93
C GLY A 143 -22.27 7.62 -4.67
N LYS A 144 -22.85 7.71 -3.46
CA LYS A 144 -23.70 8.86 -3.07
C LYS A 144 -22.85 10.05 -2.63
N LYS A 145 -21.72 9.79 -1.98
CA LYS A 145 -20.80 10.83 -1.52
C LYS A 145 -19.53 10.86 -2.37
N ALA A 146 -18.82 11.99 -2.32
CA ALA A 146 -17.54 12.17 -2.98
C ALA A 146 -16.49 11.12 -2.57
N GLU A 147 -16.54 10.70 -1.29
CA GLU A 147 -15.66 9.67 -0.70
C GLU A 147 -16.02 8.24 -1.09
N ASP A 148 -17.18 8.00 -1.71
CA ASP A 148 -17.61 6.69 -2.20
C ASP A 148 -17.26 6.49 -3.67
N HIS A 149 -17.00 7.57 -4.42
CA HIS A 149 -16.59 7.46 -5.82
C HIS A 149 -15.25 6.73 -5.92
N ARG A 150 -15.09 5.88 -6.94
CA ARG A 150 -13.80 5.27 -7.28
C ARG A 150 -13.46 5.48 -8.74
N LEU A 151 -12.19 5.77 -8.99
CA LEU A 151 -11.56 5.89 -10.29
C LEU A 151 -10.35 4.96 -10.28
N ALA A 152 -10.33 4.02 -11.22
CA ALA A 152 -9.17 3.20 -11.50
C ALA A 152 -8.63 3.58 -12.87
N VAL A 153 -7.31 3.70 -13.01
CA VAL A 153 -6.63 3.91 -14.28
C VAL A 153 -5.53 2.88 -14.46
N ASN A 154 -5.47 2.27 -15.64
CA ASN A 154 -4.48 1.25 -15.95
C ASN A 154 -4.12 1.30 -17.45
N LYS A 155 -2.85 1.06 -17.78
CA LYS A 155 -2.37 1.11 -19.16
C LYS A 155 -2.85 -0.08 -20.01
N ALA A 156 -2.95 -1.25 -19.41
CA ALA A 156 -3.19 -2.49 -20.14
C ALA A 156 -4.59 -3.08 -19.92
N LYS A 157 -5.12 -2.99 -18.70
CA LYS A 157 -6.47 -3.45 -18.36
C LYS A 157 -7.49 -2.53 -19.03
N GLY A 158 -8.36 -3.09 -19.85
CA GLY A 158 -9.37 -2.31 -20.59
C GLY A 158 -10.36 -1.61 -19.65
N GLY A 159 -10.86 -0.43 -20.04
CA GLY A 159 -11.69 0.42 -19.18
C GLY A 159 -12.94 -0.29 -18.63
N LYS A 160 -13.62 -1.09 -19.46
CA LYS A 160 -14.78 -1.88 -19.03
C LYS A 160 -14.43 -2.90 -17.94
N GLY A 161 -13.25 -3.51 -18.03
CA GLY A 161 -12.74 -4.44 -17.01
C GLY A 161 -12.48 -3.74 -15.69
N LEU A 162 -11.88 -2.54 -15.75
CA LEU A 162 -11.65 -1.68 -14.58
C LEU A 162 -12.98 -1.28 -13.90
N ALA A 163 -13.96 -0.81 -14.67
CA ALA A 163 -15.26 -0.43 -14.12
C ALA A 163 -15.99 -1.62 -13.48
N GLY A 164 -15.94 -2.81 -14.11
CA GLY A 164 -16.54 -4.02 -13.56
C GLY A 164 -15.86 -4.52 -12.29
N MET A 165 -14.53 -4.37 -12.17
CA MET A 165 -13.79 -4.64 -10.94
C MET A 165 -14.22 -3.70 -9.82
N LEU A 166 -14.20 -2.39 -10.06
CA LEU A 166 -14.65 -1.39 -9.11
C LEU A 166 -16.08 -1.65 -8.62
N ALA A 167 -16.99 -2.00 -9.53
CA ALA A 167 -18.38 -2.30 -9.19
C ALA A 167 -18.51 -3.53 -8.28
N ARG A 168 -17.70 -4.58 -8.49
CA ARG A 168 -17.69 -5.77 -7.63
C ARG A 168 -17.16 -5.46 -6.24
N GLU A 169 -16.08 -4.69 -6.14
CA GLU A 169 -15.43 -4.42 -4.86
C GLU A 169 -16.18 -3.41 -4.00
N THR A 170 -16.75 -2.38 -4.62
CA THR A 170 -17.48 -1.33 -3.90
C THR A 170 -18.97 -1.63 -3.73
N GLY A 171 -19.50 -2.58 -4.50
CA GLY A 171 -20.94 -2.82 -4.62
C GLY A 171 -21.70 -1.71 -5.37
N LEU A 172 -21.00 -0.74 -5.97
CA LEU A 172 -21.62 0.38 -6.69
C LEU A 172 -21.97 -0.03 -8.13
N HIS A 173 -23.15 0.38 -8.60
CA HIS A 173 -23.66 -0.02 -9.91
C HIS A 173 -23.59 1.08 -10.98
N ALA A 174 -23.52 2.34 -10.57
CA ALA A 174 -23.39 3.48 -11.49
C ALA A 174 -21.95 3.55 -11.99
N MET A 175 -21.68 2.92 -13.14
CA MET A 175 -20.32 2.78 -13.66
C MET A 175 -20.18 3.24 -15.10
N THR A 176 -19.00 3.76 -15.44
CA THR A 176 -18.61 4.12 -16.81
C THR A 176 -17.11 3.89 -17.01
N PHE A 177 -16.65 3.98 -18.25
CA PHE A 177 -15.28 3.66 -18.62
C PHE A 177 -14.86 4.34 -19.93
N GLY A 178 -13.57 4.30 -20.21
CA GLY A 178 -12.99 4.76 -21.47
C GLY A 178 -11.49 5.00 -21.35
N VAL A 179 -11.00 6.08 -21.95
CA VAL A 179 -9.58 6.48 -21.95
C VAL A 179 -9.41 7.80 -21.21
N ALA A 180 -8.51 7.81 -20.23
CA ALA A 180 -8.08 8.99 -19.51
C ALA A 180 -6.84 9.57 -20.21
N LEU A 181 -6.86 10.86 -20.47
CA LEU A 181 -5.85 11.60 -21.22
C LEU A 181 -5.34 12.79 -20.40
N THR A 182 -4.08 13.11 -20.63
CA THR A 182 -3.52 14.42 -20.28
C THR A 182 -3.86 15.45 -21.37
N PRO A 183 -3.88 16.76 -21.08
CA PRO A 183 -4.08 17.80 -22.11
C PRO A 183 -3.11 17.66 -23.29
N LYS A 184 -1.83 17.38 -22.98
CA LYS A 184 -0.79 17.11 -23.97
C LYS A 184 -1.13 15.93 -24.89
N ALA A 185 -1.63 14.83 -24.33
CA ALA A 185 -1.99 13.64 -25.11
C ALA A 185 -3.27 13.84 -25.92
N ALA A 186 -4.20 14.68 -25.45
CA ALA A 186 -5.42 15.02 -26.18
C ALA A 186 -5.17 15.93 -27.40
N GLY A 187 -3.92 16.30 -27.69
CA GLY A 187 -3.60 17.24 -28.77
C GLY A 187 -4.12 18.65 -28.50
N GLU A 188 -4.45 18.97 -27.23
CA GLU A 188 -4.60 20.35 -26.79
C GLU A 188 -3.18 20.94 -26.78
N VAL A 189 -2.73 21.32 -27.98
CA VAL A 189 -1.51 22.08 -28.17
C VAL A 189 -1.66 23.29 -27.27
N GLU A 190 -0.75 23.42 -26.32
CA GLU A 190 -0.57 24.65 -25.58
C GLU A 190 -0.59 25.77 -26.62
N ALA A 191 -1.61 26.62 -26.60
CA ALA A 191 -1.59 27.87 -27.35
C ALA A 191 -0.53 28.80 -26.73
N GLU A 192 0.69 28.29 -26.55
CA GLU A 192 1.93 28.98 -26.32
C GLU A 192 2.49 29.30 -27.70
N GLN A 193 1.98 30.34 -28.33
CA GLN A 193 2.73 31.20 -29.23
C GLN A 193 1.85 32.35 -29.70
N ASN A 194 2.35 33.57 -29.50
CA ASN A 194 1.68 34.87 -29.50
C ASN A 194 0.80 35.06 -28.26
N GLU A 195 1.14 35.91 -27.29
CA GLU A 195 1.68 37.27 -27.45
C GLU A 195 2.54 37.65 -26.25
N GLY A 196 3.64 38.36 -26.50
CA GLY A 196 4.24 39.26 -25.54
C GLY A 196 5.31 38.65 -24.65
N GLU A 197 6.55 38.87 -25.07
CA GLU A 197 7.76 38.84 -24.24
C GLU A 197 7.65 39.90 -23.12
N SER A 198 6.76 39.70 -22.14
CA SER A 198 6.73 40.49 -20.91
C SER A 198 7.64 39.79 -19.90
N GLN A 199 8.87 40.27 -19.89
CA GLN A 199 9.89 40.02 -18.88
C GLN A 199 9.40 40.63 -17.56
N ASP A 200 8.59 39.88 -16.80
CA ASP A 200 8.19 40.25 -15.45
C ASP A 200 8.61 39.14 -14.48
N ASP A 201 9.45 39.52 -13.52
CA ASP A 201 10.19 38.66 -12.60
C ASP A 201 9.29 38.19 -11.41
N GLY A 202 8.05 37.81 -11.71
CA GLY A 202 7.01 37.50 -10.74
C GLY A 202 6.90 36.01 -10.43
N GLU A 203 7.22 35.65 -9.18
CA GLU A 203 7.16 34.31 -8.61
C GLU A 203 5.90 33.48 -9.01
N GLY A 204 6.13 32.41 -9.76
CA GLY A 204 5.50 31.11 -9.47
C GLY A 204 4.02 30.89 -9.82
N MET A 205 3.48 31.46 -10.90
CA MET A 205 2.22 30.96 -11.49
C MET A 205 2.47 29.63 -12.22
N GLY A 206 2.70 28.58 -11.46
CA GLY A 206 2.92 27.23 -11.96
C GLY A 206 1.66 26.63 -12.57
N ASP A 207 1.61 26.63 -13.91
CA ASP A 207 1.04 25.59 -14.77
C ASP A 207 -0.35 25.03 -14.34
N GLU A 208 -1.35 25.91 -14.22
CA GLU A 208 -2.73 25.51 -13.90
C GLU A 208 -3.36 24.62 -14.99
N ARG A 209 -2.90 24.73 -16.24
CA ARG A 209 -3.40 23.91 -17.37
C ARG A 209 -3.01 22.43 -17.24
N SER A 210 -1.88 22.12 -16.60
CA SER A 210 -1.49 20.74 -16.29
C SER A 210 -2.41 20.00 -15.31
N SER A 211 -3.46 20.67 -14.79
CA SER A 211 -4.34 20.13 -13.76
C SER A 211 -5.71 19.61 -14.25
N VAL A 212 -5.94 19.51 -15.57
CA VAL A 212 -7.19 18.96 -16.12
C VAL A 212 -7.04 17.47 -16.46
N LEU A 213 -7.89 16.62 -15.90
CA LEU A 213 -8.05 15.22 -16.27
C LEU A 213 -9.09 15.11 -17.39
N ILE A 214 -8.71 14.66 -18.58
CA ILE A 214 -9.62 14.48 -19.70
C ILE A 214 -10.08 13.02 -19.74
N LEU A 215 -11.39 12.78 -19.71
CA LEU A 215 -11.97 11.44 -19.80
C LEU A 215 -12.74 11.30 -21.13
N GLN A 216 -12.15 10.54 -22.06
CA GLN A 216 -12.81 10.12 -23.28
C GLN A 216 -13.68 8.90 -23.00
N LEU A 217 -14.99 9.10 -22.98
CA LEU A 217 -15.97 8.10 -22.59
C LEU A 217 -16.21 7.12 -23.75
N GLU A 218 -16.08 5.83 -23.46
CA GLU A 218 -16.53 4.74 -24.31
C GLU A 218 -17.85 4.14 -23.78
N GLY A 219 -18.06 4.22 -22.47
CA GLY A 219 -19.30 3.87 -21.81
C GLY A 219 -20.34 5.00 -21.85
N ARG A 220 -21.53 4.71 -21.30
CA ARG A 220 -22.57 5.73 -21.11
C ARG A 220 -22.06 6.85 -20.19
N GLN A 221 -22.31 8.11 -20.53
CA GLN A 221 -22.10 9.23 -19.62
C GLN A 221 -23.07 9.14 -18.43
N LEU A 222 -22.52 9.20 -17.22
CA LEU A 222 -23.31 9.19 -15.99
C LEU A 222 -23.77 10.61 -15.62
N PRO A 223 -24.96 10.79 -15.02
CA PRO A 223 -25.38 12.08 -14.49
C PRO A 223 -24.40 12.63 -13.43
N GLY A 224 -24.03 13.90 -13.58
CA GLY A 224 -23.13 14.61 -12.67
C GLY A 224 -21.69 14.09 -12.65
N LEU A 225 -21.27 13.31 -13.64
CA LEU A 225 -19.95 12.65 -13.67
C LEU A 225 -18.80 13.66 -13.51
N LYS A 226 -18.84 14.77 -14.27
CA LYS A 226 -17.79 15.81 -14.23
C LYS A 226 -17.75 16.47 -12.86
N LYS A 227 -18.90 16.88 -12.32
CA LYS A 227 -19.02 17.53 -11.01
C LYS A 227 -18.58 16.58 -9.88
N LYS A 228 -19.06 15.35 -9.87
CA LYS A 228 -18.76 14.31 -8.87
C LYS A 228 -17.28 13.92 -8.85
N LEU A 229 -16.67 13.65 -10.00
CA LEU A 229 -15.24 13.33 -10.03
C LEU A 229 -14.37 14.54 -9.66
N THR A 230 -14.77 15.75 -10.04
CA THR A 230 -14.08 16.97 -9.58
C THR A 230 -14.17 17.12 -8.05
N LYS A 231 -15.33 16.84 -7.43
CA LYS A 231 -15.50 16.80 -5.97
C LYS A 231 -14.60 15.72 -5.34
N MET A 232 -14.55 14.52 -5.92
CA MET A 232 -13.67 13.42 -5.48
C MET A 232 -12.19 13.84 -5.51
N LEU A 233 -11.70 14.38 -6.63
CA LEU A 233 -10.29 14.82 -6.75
C LEU A 233 -9.94 15.91 -5.74
N LYS A 234 -10.87 16.81 -5.40
CA LYS A 234 -10.67 17.82 -4.35
C LYS A 234 -10.55 17.20 -2.96
N ARG A 235 -11.28 16.11 -2.68
CA ARG A 235 -11.24 15.38 -1.41
C ARG A 235 -9.93 14.63 -1.22
N PHE A 236 -9.43 13.97 -2.26
CA PHE A 236 -8.18 13.19 -2.24
C PHE A 236 -6.95 14.04 -2.57
N LYS A 237 -6.83 15.23 -1.98
CA LYS A 237 -5.60 16.04 -2.15
C LYS A 237 -4.48 15.49 -1.28
N PRO A 238 -3.23 15.46 -1.78
CA PRO A 238 -2.77 16.02 -3.06
C PRO A 238 -2.88 15.04 -4.25
N VAL A 239 -3.44 15.49 -5.38
CA VAL A 239 -3.45 14.78 -6.68
C VAL A 239 -3.02 15.71 -7.82
N PRO A 240 -2.47 15.18 -8.93
CA PRO A 240 -1.95 16.02 -10.02
C PRO A 240 -3.04 16.74 -10.84
N PHE A 241 -4.30 16.32 -10.72
CA PHE A 241 -5.43 16.92 -11.44
C PHE A 241 -6.44 17.56 -10.47
N LYS A 242 -6.93 18.75 -10.79
CA LYS A 242 -7.88 19.56 -10.01
C LYS A 242 -9.30 19.56 -10.59
N SER A 243 -9.44 19.31 -11.89
CA SER A 243 -10.72 19.33 -12.60
C SER A 243 -10.83 18.20 -13.63
N VAL A 244 -12.05 17.90 -14.05
CA VAL A 244 -12.34 16.88 -15.06
C VAL A 244 -12.97 17.51 -16.30
N LYS A 245 -12.59 17.02 -17.49
CA LYS A 245 -13.22 17.32 -18.78
C LYS A 245 -13.73 16.03 -19.39
N LEU A 246 -14.94 16.04 -19.96
CA LEU A 246 -15.56 14.86 -20.56
C LEU A 246 -15.54 15.00 -22.09
N MET A 247 -15.12 13.93 -22.77
CA MET A 247 -15.10 13.84 -24.23
C MET A 247 -15.92 12.64 -24.70
N VAL A 248 -16.76 12.82 -25.71
CA VAL A 248 -17.48 11.72 -26.41
C VAL A 248 -17.24 11.92 -27.91
N ASP A 249 -16.77 10.87 -28.59
CA ASP A 249 -16.44 10.92 -30.02
C ASP A 249 -15.51 12.10 -30.40
N GLY A 250 -14.53 12.40 -29.53
CA GLY A 250 -13.57 13.48 -29.73
C GLY A 250 -14.13 14.89 -29.53
N LYS A 251 -15.36 15.05 -29.05
CA LYS A 251 -15.97 16.36 -28.73
C LYS A 251 -16.16 16.52 -27.24
N GLU A 252 -15.91 17.72 -26.74
CA GLU A 252 -16.25 18.07 -25.35
C GLU A 252 -17.77 18.03 -25.18
N VAL A 253 -18.21 17.34 -24.13
CA VAL A 253 -19.62 17.28 -23.75
C VAL A 253 -19.81 17.95 -22.40
N GLU A 254 -20.93 18.65 -22.24
CA GLU A 254 -21.34 19.16 -20.94
C GLU A 254 -21.73 18.01 -20.01
N ASP A 255 -21.68 18.27 -18.70
CA ASP A 255 -22.11 17.27 -17.73
C ASP A 255 -23.62 17.08 -17.82
N LEU A 256 -24.10 15.84 -17.67
CA LEU A 256 -25.53 15.59 -17.63
C LEU A 256 -26.07 16.03 -16.26
N ASP A 257 -27.20 16.72 -16.24
CA ASP A 257 -27.88 17.08 -15.00
C ASP A 257 -28.17 15.84 -14.16
N ASP A 258 -27.77 15.88 -12.89
CA ASP A 258 -28.03 14.81 -11.94
C ASP A 258 -29.29 15.15 -11.12
N PRO A 259 -30.42 14.47 -11.35
CA PRO A 259 -31.65 14.74 -10.60
C PRO A 259 -31.53 14.37 -9.12
N GLU A 260 -30.51 13.59 -8.73
CA GLU A 260 -30.22 13.24 -7.33
C GLU A 260 -29.26 14.24 -6.67
N ASP A 261 -28.67 15.19 -7.42
CA ASP A 261 -27.88 16.31 -6.88
C ASP A 261 -28.85 17.35 -6.28
N THR A 262 -29.52 16.93 -5.19
CA THR A 262 -30.36 17.80 -4.34
C THR A 262 -29.52 18.71 -3.45
N ASP A 263 -28.20 18.66 -3.59
CA ASP A 263 -27.28 19.57 -2.95
C ASP A 263 -27.42 20.95 -3.62
N THR A 264 -28.34 21.77 -3.12
CA THR A 264 -28.01 23.19 -2.94
C THR A 264 -26.65 23.19 -2.25
N ASP A 265 -25.60 23.68 -2.93
CA ASP A 265 -24.19 23.66 -2.54
C ASP A 265 -23.92 24.46 -1.24
N ASN A 266 -24.64 24.14 -0.18
CA ASN A 266 -24.46 24.53 1.20
C ASN A 266 -23.82 23.35 1.94
N TYR A 267 -22.82 22.74 1.29
CA TYR A 267 -21.77 22.07 2.03
C TYR A 267 -21.11 23.17 2.85
N ASP A 268 -21.52 23.25 4.11
CA ASP A 268 -20.64 23.72 5.17
C ASP A 268 -19.33 22.97 4.99
N ASP A 269 -18.34 23.66 4.42
CA ASP A 269 -16.93 23.25 4.23
C ASP A 269 -16.22 23.01 5.59
N GLY A 270 -17.01 22.84 6.65
CA GLY A 270 -16.64 22.73 8.06
C GLY A 270 -16.41 21.30 8.54
N ALA A 271 -16.35 20.30 7.67
CA ALA A 271 -15.51 19.15 8.01
C ALA A 271 -14.07 19.66 7.95
N PRO A 272 -13.39 19.88 9.10
CA PRO A 272 -12.12 20.61 9.13
C PRO A 272 -11.16 19.91 8.19
N VAL A 273 -10.89 20.54 7.04
CA VAL A 273 -9.83 20.10 6.14
C VAL A 273 -8.56 20.19 6.97
N VAL A 274 -8.00 19.04 7.33
CA VAL A 274 -6.79 18.98 8.13
C VAL A 274 -5.71 19.73 7.38
N ASP A 275 -5.32 20.89 7.90
CA ASP A 275 -4.33 21.76 7.27
C ASP A 275 -2.95 21.11 7.39
N LEU A 276 -2.55 20.39 6.35
CA LEU A 276 -1.24 19.73 6.27
C LEU A 276 -0.09 20.73 6.44
N ALA A 277 -0.27 22.01 6.06
CA ALA A 277 0.74 23.03 6.29
C ALA A 277 0.85 23.38 7.78
N ALA A 278 -0.27 23.45 8.50
CA ALA A 278 -0.28 23.59 9.95
C ALA A 278 0.38 22.38 10.65
N LEU A 279 0.10 21.15 10.21
CA LEU A 279 0.76 19.95 10.74
C LEU A 279 2.27 19.95 10.49
N LYS A 280 2.74 20.39 9.32
CA LYS A 280 4.17 20.54 9.02
C LYS A 280 4.86 21.56 9.93
N ARG A 281 4.23 22.71 10.17
CA ARG A 281 4.74 23.72 11.12
C ARG A 281 4.82 23.15 12.53
N ARG A 282 3.77 22.45 12.98
CA ARG A 282 3.73 21.79 14.28
C ARG A 282 4.82 20.73 14.42
N LEU A 283 5.05 19.91 13.40
CA LEU A 283 6.15 18.94 13.38
C LEU A 283 7.52 19.63 13.49
N ALA A 284 7.75 20.71 12.73
CA ALA A 284 9.00 21.45 12.77
C ALA A 284 9.28 22.05 14.17
N ASP A 285 8.24 22.53 14.85
CA ASP A 285 8.34 23.03 16.23
C ASP A 285 8.71 21.92 17.21
N LEU A 286 8.03 20.77 17.15
CA LEU A 286 8.34 19.62 17.99
C LEU A 286 9.74 19.07 17.69
N ALA A 287 10.14 18.98 16.42
CA ALA A 287 11.47 18.53 16.02
C ALA A 287 12.59 19.43 16.59
N ARG A 288 12.38 20.74 16.68
CA ARG A 288 13.31 21.66 17.36
C ARG A 288 13.41 21.35 18.85
N GLN A 289 12.31 21.01 19.51
CA GLN A 289 12.31 20.59 20.91
C GLN A 289 13.05 19.25 21.12
N VAL A 290 12.93 18.30 20.18
CA VAL A 290 13.70 17.05 20.20
C VAL A 290 15.21 17.32 20.17
N GLN A 291 15.66 18.34 19.43
CA GLN A 291 17.09 18.62 19.30
C GLN A 291 17.77 19.06 20.60
N VAL A 292 17.03 19.71 21.50
CA VAL A 292 17.56 20.22 22.77
C VAL A 292 17.48 19.20 23.92
N VAL A 293 16.97 17.99 23.67
CA VAL A 293 16.94 16.91 24.66
C VAL A 293 18.38 16.40 24.91
N PRO A 294 18.90 16.47 26.15
CA PRO A 294 20.28 16.13 26.45
C PRO A 294 20.54 14.62 26.47
N ASP A 295 19.53 13.82 26.81
CA ASP A 295 19.63 12.37 26.83
C ASP A 295 19.61 11.80 25.40
N VAL A 296 20.72 11.15 25.00
CA VAL A 296 20.93 10.66 23.64
C VAL A 296 19.94 9.55 23.26
N ALA A 297 19.64 8.65 24.19
CA ALA A 297 18.73 7.52 23.93
C ALA A 297 17.31 8.01 23.71
N ARG A 298 16.83 8.89 24.59
CA ARG A 298 15.52 9.54 24.49
C ARG A 298 15.42 10.40 23.24
N LYS A 299 16.47 11.16 22.92
CA LYS A 299 16.52 11.95 21.68
C LYS A 299 16.36 11.06 20.45
N GLY A 300 16.95 9.87 20.43
CA GLY A 300 16.78 8.88 19.37
C GLY A 300 15.32 8.36 19.24
N GLU A 301 14.66 8.07 20.36
CA GLU A 301 13.26 7.64 20.37
C GLU A 301 12.32 8.74 19.85
N LEU A 302 12.48 9.96 20.36
CA LEU A 302 11.68 11.11 19.93
C LEU A 302 11.91 11.45 18.45
N ALA A 303 13.14 11.31 17.96
CA ALA A 303 13.46 11.49 16.55
C ALA A 303 12.71 10.46 15.68
N ARG A 304 12.62 9.19 16.12
CA ARG A 304 11.86 8.14 15.42
C ARG A 304 10.36 8.47 15.36
N MET A 305 9.79 8.98 16.45
CA MET A 305 8.39 9.42 16.49
C MET A 305 8.14 10.61 15.54
N ALA A 306 9.06 11.59 15.50
CA ALA A 306 9.00 12.69 14.55
C ALA A 306 9.08 12.22 13.09
N SER A 307 9.94 11.23 12.78
CA SER A 307 9.99 10.62 11.45
C SER A 307 8.68 9.90 11.08
N GLN A 308 8.05 9.22 12.03
CA GLN A 308 6.75 8.57 11.80
C GLN A 308 5.63 9.58 11.53
N ALA A 309 5.55 10.65 12.32
CA ALA A 309 4.60 11.74 12.06
C ALA A 309 4.84 12.38 10.68
N ASN A 310 6.10 12.59 10.29
CA ASN A 310 6.45 13.09 8.96
C ASN A 310 6.00 12.16 7.83
N ALA A 311 6.09 10.84 8.03
CA ALA A 311 5.62 9.86 7.06
C ALA A 311 4.10 9.99 6.83
N PHE A 312 3.31 10.11 7.90
CA PHE A 312 1.85 10.32 7.79
C PHE A 312 1.50 11.66 7.12
N ILE A 313 2.22 12.75 7.45
CA ILE A 313 2.02 14.05 6.79
C ILE A 313 2.34 13.97 5.29
N THR A 314 3.41 13.25 4.93
CA THR A 314 3.83 13.08 3.53
C THR A 314 2.87 12.19 2.75
N ALA A 315 2.28 11.19 3.42
CA ALA A 315 1.23 10.32 2.88
C ALA A 315 -0.14 11.03 2.78
N GLY A 316 -0.32 12.21 3.37
CA GLY A 316 -1.59 12.94 3.37
C GLY A 316 -2.62 12.42 4.40
N SER A 317 -2.23 11.49 5.27
CA SER A 317 -3.10 10.93 6.32
C SER A 317 -3.20 11.88 7.52
N GLY A 318 -4.02 12.93 7.39
CA GLY A 318 -4.14 14.01 8.38
C GLY A 318 -4.46 13.54 9.80
N SER A 319 -5.43 12.64 9.97
CA SER A 319 -5.82 12.10 11.29
C SER A 319 -4.71 11.28 11.96
N ALA A 320 -4.03 10.41 11.19
CA ALA A 320 -2.89 9.64 11.67
C ALA A 320 -1.70 10.54 12.02
N ALA A 321 -1.48 11.59 11.23
CA ALA A 321 -0.45 12.59 11.49
C ALA A 321 -0.74 13.39 12.77
N GLU A 322 -1.98 13.82 13.01
CA GLU A 322 -2.38 14.48 14.25
C GLU A 322 -2.13 13.60 15.47
N THR A 323 -2.59 12.34 15.41
CA THR A 323 -2.37 11.35 16.48
C THR A 323 -0.88 11.15 16.76
N ALA A 324 -0.04 11.03 15.72
CA ALA A 324 1.40 10.88 15.88
C ALA A 324 2.09 12.14 16.44
N LEU A 325 1.62 13.33 16.06
CA LEU A 325 2.13 14.61 16.58
C LEU A 325 1.74 14.85 18.04
N ASP A 326 0.54 14.43 18.44
CA ASP A 326 0.10 14.45 19.83
C ASP A 326 0.98 13.50 20.68
N ALA A 327 1.20 12.27 20.20
CA ALA A 327 2.09 11.32 20.87
C ALA A 327 3.53 11.84 21.02
N LEU A 328 4.07 12.52 20.00
CA LEU A 328 5.41 13.14 20.06
C LEU A 328 5.45 14.29 21.08
N ARG A 329 4.42 15.14 21.09
CA ARG A 329 4.30 16.25 22.05
C ARG A 329 4.27 15.73 23.49
N ASP A 330 3.48 14.69 23.75
CA ASP A 330 3.34 14.10 25.08
C ASP A 330 4.67 13.47 25.54
N ALA A 331 5.37 12.78 24.64
CA ALA A 331 6.68 12.19 24.93
C ALA A 331 7.77 13.25 25.22
N LEU A 332 7.70 14.41 24.57
CA LEU A 332 8.56 15.58 24.86
C LEU A 332 8.25 16.18 26.24
N ALA A 333 6.96 16.35 26.57
CA ALA A 333 6.52 16.92 27.84
C ALA A 333 6.93 16.05 29.04
N ALA A 334 6.89 14.73 28.91
CA ALA A 334 7.33 13.79 29.94
C ALA A 334 8.84 13.86 30.28
N GLY A 335 9.63 14.70 29.59
CA GLY A 335 11.09 14.76 29.73
C GLY A 335 11.65 16.04 30.30
N GLY A 336 10.83 17.09 30.37
CA GLY A 336 11.23 18.38 30.93
C GLY A 336 11.21 18.42 32.46
N GLY A 337 10.69 17.38 33.13
CA GLY A 337 10.64 17.28 34.58
C GLY A 337 11.98 16.82 35.17
N GLY A 338 12.87 17.77 35.44
CA GLY A 338 14.12 17.53 36.15
C GLY A 338 13.87 16.88 37.51
N THR A 339 14.39 15.67 37.67
CA THR A 339 14.53 14.95 38.93
C THR A 339 15.47 15.72 39.85
N SER A 340 14.92 16.56 40.73
CA SER A 340 15.62 17.04 41.93
C SER A 340 14.61 17.13 43.07
N GLY A 341 14.67 16.16 43.98
CA GLY A 341 13.76 16.10 45.12
C GLY A 341 13.65 14.70 45.71
N ASN A 342 14.65 14.32 46.51
CA ASN A 342 14.56 13.24 47.48
C ASN A 342 13.39 13.56 48.44
N GLY A 343 12.26 12.87 48.28
CA GLY A 343 11.02 13.21 49.00
C GLY A 343 10.02 12.07 48.99
N THR A 344 10.14 11.21 49.99
CA THR A 344 9.13 10.25 50.44
C THR A 344 7.82 11.01 50.70
N GLY A 345 6.80 10.84 49.84
CA GLY A 345 5.53 11.55 50.03
C GLY A 345 4.50 11.38 48.91
N ASN A 346 3.74 10.29 48.99
CA ASN A 346 2.28 10.25 48.82
C ASN A 346 1.60 11.15 47.74
N GLY A 347 1.14 10.49 46.66
CA GLY A 347 -0.23 10.67 46.17
C GLY A 347 -0.54 11.81 45.19
N THR A 348 -1.16 11.42 44.06
CA THR A 348 -2.13 12.20 43.27
C THR A 348 -1.59 13.06 42.12
N ASN A 349 -1.34 12.42 40.95
CA ASN A 349 -1.72 12.86 39.59
C ASN A 349 -0.95 12.10 38.48
N GLY A 350 -0.85 10.77 38.58
CA GLY A 350 -0.25 9.89 37.56
C GLY A 350 -1.22 9.39 36.47
N GLY A 351 -2.32 10.12 36.23
CA GLY A 351 -3.42 9.64 35.38
C GLY A 351 -3.19 9.78 33.87
N GLY A 352 -2.32 10.69 33.43
CA GLY A 352 -2.13 11.03 32.01
C GLY A 352 -1.26 10.04 31.24
N ASP A 353 -0.16 9.55 31.85
CA ASP A 353 0.81 8.69 31.16
C ASP A 353 0.20 7.33 30.76
N ARG A 354 -0.64 6.75 31.64
CA ARG A 354 -1.27 5.44 31.39
C ARG A 354 -2.25 5.44 30.21
N ALA A 355 -2.90 6.57 29.90
CA ALA A 355 -3.84 6.64 28.78
C ALA A 355 -3.15 6.38 27.43
N GLY A 356 -1.99 7.01 27.21
CA GLY A 356 -1.19 6.79 26.01
C GLY A 356 -0.65 5.36 25.89
N VAL A 357 -0.34 4.72 27.03
CA VAL A 357 0.11 3.32 27.05
C VAL A 357 -1.01 2.37 26.61
N TYR A 358 -2.26 2.54 27.08
CA TYR A 358 -3.38 1.70 26.66
C TYR A 358 -3.69 1.80 25.16
N ALA A 359 -3.65 3.00 24.59
CA ALA A 359 -3.87 3.20 23.15
C ALA A 359 -2.81 2.48 22.31
N LYS A 360 -1.51 2.66 22.64
CA LYS A 360 -0.39 1.97 21.98
C LYS A 360 -0.50 0.45 22.11
N SER A 361 -0.96 -0.04 23.26
CA SER A 361 -1.24 -1.46 23.49
C SER A 361 -2.36 -1.98 22.58
N GLY A 362 -3.45 -1.22 22.41
CA GLY A 362 -4.52 -1.57 21.46
C GLY A 362 -4.02 -1.69 20.02
N GLU A 363 -3.19 -0.74 19.57
CA GLU A 363 -2.56 -0.77 18.25
C GLU A 363 -1.62 -1.98 18.08
N ALA A 364 -0.81 -2.28 19.09
CA ALA A 364 0.09 -3.43 19.07
C ALA A 364 -0.69 -4.76 18.93
N TRP A 365 -1.83 -4.89 19.61
CA TRP A 365 -2.73 -6.04 19.46
C TRP A 365 -3.28 -6.15 18.04
N LEU A 366 -3.82 -5.05 17.49
CA LEU A 366 -4.35 -5.03 16.13
C LEU A 366 -3.28 -5.44 15.11
N LYS A 367 -2.08 -4.89 15.23
CA LYS A 367 -0.96 -5.22 14.34
C LYS A 367 -0.58 -6.70 14.42
N ALA A 368 -0.49 -7.27 15.62
CA ALA A 368 -0.18 -8.68 15.80
C ALA A 368 -1.27 -9.57 15.21
N ARG A 369 -2.54 -9.23 15.43
CA ARG A 369 -3.69 -9.97 14.89
C ARG A 369 -3.73 -9.90 13.36
N SER A 370 -3.60 -8.72 12.76
CA SER A 370 -3.59 -8.57 11.30
C SER A 370 -2.44 -9.34 10.65
N ARG A 371 -1.28 -9.44 11.31
CA ARG A 371 -0.18 -10.29 10.84
C ARG A 371 -0.57 -11.77 10.83
N VAL A 372 -1.17 -12.26 11.91
CA VAL A 372 -1.67 -13.65 12.00
C VAL A 372 -2.72 -13.93 10.93
N GLU A 373 -3.66 -13.00 10.72
CA GLU A 373 -4.69 -13.11 9.67
C GLU A 373 -4.05 -13.20 8.28
N ALA A 374 -3.06 -12.34 7.98
CA ALA A 374 -2.34 -12.38 6.71
C ALA A 374 -1.54 -13.68 6.51
N ASP A 375 -0.90 -14.20 7.55
CA ASP A 375 -0.12 -15.45 7.45
C ASP A 375 -1.04 -16.68 7.28
N ILE A 376 -2.21 -16.69 7.94
CA ILE A 376 -3.27 -17.69 7.72
C ILE A 376 -3.80 -17.63 6.28
N GLU A 377 -3.98 -16.43 5.73
CA GLU A 377 -4.46 -16.26 4.37
C GLU A 377 -3.45 -16.77 3.33
N LYS A 378 -2.15 -16.58 3.57
CA LYS A 378 -1.09 -17.20 2.76
C LYS A 378 -1.16 -18.73 2.81
N LEU A 379 -1.37 -19.31 3.99
CA LEU A 379 -1.57 -20.76 4.12
C LEU A 379 -2.79 -21.23 3.33
N ARG A 380 -3.92 -20.52 3.42
CA ARG A 380 -5.13 -20.81 2.65
C ARG A 380 -4.83 -20.84 1.15
N ALA A 381 -4.19 -19.80 0.64
CA ALA A 381 -3.83 -19.68 -0.77
C ALA A 381 -2.92 -20.84 -1.21
N GLN A 382 -1.89 -21.16 -0.41
CA GLN A 382 -0.98 -22.28 -0.69
C GLN A 382 -1.68 -23.63 -0.72
N LEU A 383 -2.64 -23.87 0.18
CA LEU A 383 -3.45 -25.08 0.20
C LEU A 383 -4.32 -25.20 -1.05
N VAL A 384 -5.05 -24.14 -1.41
CA VAL A 384 -5.90 -24.12 -2.60
C VAL A 384 -5.08 -24.36 -3.86
N GLU A 385 -3.93 -23.69 -3.98
CA GLU A 385 -3.01 -23.84 -5.10
C GLU A 385 -2.46 -25.26 -5.21
N THR A 386 -2.06 -25.86 -4.08
CA THR A 386 -1.48 -27.22 -4.07
C THR A 386 -2.48 -28.29 -4.53
N TYR A 387 -3.77 -28.10 -4.23
CA TYR A 387 -4.82 -29.09 -4.52
C TYR A 387 -5.75 -28.69 -5.68
N LYS A 388 -5.39 -27.69 -6.47
CA LYS A 388 -6.26 -27.16 -7.54
C LYS A 388 -6.59 -28.19 -8.62
N ASP A 389 -5.66 -29.07 -8.93
CA ASP A 389 -5.81 -30.08 -9.98
C ASP A 389 -6.47 -31.38 -9.48
N ASP A 390 -6.61 -31.54 -8.17
CA ASP A 390 -7.18 -32.75 -7.54
C ASP A 390 -8.71 -32.70 -7.43
N GLY A 391 -9.35 -31.60 -7.87
CA GLY A 391 -10.80 -31.40 -7.81
C GLY A 391 -11.37 -31.19 -6.40
N ILE A 392 -10.51 -31.13 -5.38
CA ILE A 392 -10.90 -30.96 -3.96
C ILE A 392 -10.61 -29.57 -3.39
N ALA A 393 -9.98 -28.67 -4.16
CA ALA A 393 -9.60 -27.34 -3.69
C ALA A 393 -10.78 -26.53 -3.11
N GLY A 394 -11.96 -26.59 -3.75
CA GLY A 394 -13.16 -25.91 -3.24
C GLY A 394 -13.67 -26.47 -1.91
N GLU A 395 -13.54 -27.79 -1.70
CA GLU A 395 -13.89 -28.41 -0.42
C GLU A 395 -12.88 -28.03 0.67
N ILE A 396 -11.59 -28.01 0.33
CA ILE A 396 -10.52 -27.58 1.23
C ILE A 396 -10.75 -26.13 1.66
N GLU A 397 -11.01 -25.21 0.73
CA GLU A 397 -11.28 -23.82 1.05
C GLU A 397 -12.49 -23.67 1.99
N SER A 398 -13.59 -24.36 1.68
CA SER A 398 -14.81 -24.33 2.49
C SER A 398 -14.55 -24.81 3.93
N ARG A 399 -13.88 -25.97 4.08
CA ARG A 399 -13.53 -26.53 5.39
C ARG A 399 -12.53 -25.65 6.14
N PHE A 400 -11.56 -25.08 5.44
CA PHE A 400 -10.56 -24.16 6.02
C PHE A 400 -11.26 -22.94 6.62
N ARG A 401 -12.10 -22.24 5.84
CA ARG A 401 -12.86 -21.08 6.33
C ARG A 401 -13.76 -21.45 7.51
N ALA A 402 -14.49 -22.56 7.42
CA ALA A 402 -15.39 -23.01 8.49
C ALA A 402 -14.66 -23.29 9.81
N ARG A 403 -13.39 -23.69 9.76
CA ARG A 403 -12.58 -24.02 10.94
C ARG A 403 -11.80 -22.81 11.46
N VAL A 404 -11.21 -22.01 10.58
CA VAL A 404 -10.26 -20.96 10.97
C VAL A 404 -10.95 -19.64 11.33
N VAL A 405 -12.07 -19.29 10.68
CA VAL A 405 -12.79 -18.04 10.99
C VAL A 405 -13.25 -17.97 12.45
N PRO A 406 -13.83 -19.03 13.05
CA PRO A 406 -14.17 -19.01 14.47
C PRO A 406 -12.97 -18.83 15.40
N VAL A 407 -11.82 -19.42 15.05
CA VAL A 407 -10.57 -19.26 15.83
C VAL A 407 -10.11 -17.81 15.83
N LEU A 408 -10.08 -17.17 14.66
CA LEU A 408 -9.74 -15.75 14.53
C LEU A 408 -10.71 -14.82 15.27
N ALA A 409 -12.02 -15.15 15.24
CA ALA A 409 -13.03 -14.40 15.97
C ALA A 409 -12.87 -14.52 17.50
N ALA A 410 -12.45 -15.70 17.99
CA ALA A 410 -12.19 -15.95 19.41
C ALA A 410 -10.93 -15.24 19.93
N LEU A 411 -10.01 -14.82 19.07
CA LEU A 411 -8.83 -14.01 19.40
C LEU A 411 -9.19 -12.53 19.64
N GLY A 412 -10.07 -12.29 20.60
CA GLY A 412 -10.16 -11.01 21.32
C GLY A 412 -10.46 -9.77 20.48
N ALA A 413 -11.45 -9.83 19.57
CA ALA A 413 -11.80 -8.70 18.70
C ALA A 413 -12.15 -7.41 19.46
N ASN A 414 -12.63 -7.53 20.70
CA ASN A 414 -13.06 -6.40 21.51
C ASN A 414 -11.94 -5.78 22.36
N LEU A 415 -10.74 -6.38 22.41
CA LEU A 415 -9.65 -5.90 23.28
C LEU A 415 -9.22 -4.45 22.95
N PRO A 416 -9.01 -4.05 21.67
CA PRO A 416 -8.65 -2.67 21.33
C PRO A 416 -9.71 -1.67 21.77
N ALA A 417 -11.00 -2.01 21.62
CA ALA A 417 -12.09 -1.15 22.03
C ALA A 417 -12.08 -0.90 23.55
N ARG A 418 -11.80 -1.93 24.37
CA ARG A 418 -11.68 -1.78 25.82
C ARG A 418 -10.46 -0.97 26.24
N LEU A 419 -9.32 -1.16 25.59
CA LEU A 419 -8.12 -0.37 25.86
C LEU A 419 -8.29 1.09 25.44
N ALA A 420 -8.95 1.35 24.31
CA ALA A 420 -9.31 2.70 23.88
C ALA A 420 -10.31 3.35 24.86
N ALA A 421 -11.34 2.62 25.30
CA ALA A 421 -12.29 3.11 26.30
C ALA A 421 -11.61 3.40 27.65
N ALA A 422 -10.65 2.57 28.09
CA ALA A 422 -9.84 2.83 29.27
C ALA A 422 -8.98 4.09 29.13
N SER A 423 -8.40 4.29 27.94
CA SER A 423 -7.62 5.49 27.61
C SER A 423 -8.46 6.77 27.65
N GLY A 424 -9.67 6.72 27.08
CA GLY A 424 -10.61 7.85 27.04
C GLY A 424 -11.40 8.10 28.32
N ALA A 425 -11.35 7.19 29.30
CA ALA A 425 -12.11 7.32 30.54
C ALA A 425 -11.54 8.44 31.44
N THR A 426 -12.36 9.48 31.66
CA THR A 426 -12.07 10.60 32.57
C THR A 426 -12.27 10.21 34.04
N ASP A 427 -13.22 9.32 34.32
CA ASP A 427 -13.52 8.81 35.65
C ASP A 427 -12.65 7.59 36.00
N SER A 428 -12.12 7.56 37.21
CA SER A 428 -11.22 6.50 37.67
C SER A 428 -11.92 5.15 37.80
N ASN A 429 -13.21 5.14 38.18
CA ASN A 429 -13.97 3.89 38.31
C ASN A 429 -14.34 3.33 36.93
N ALA A 430 -14.75 4.18 35.99
CA ALA A 430 -14.98 3.81 34.61
C ALA A 430 -13.71 3.23 33.97
N ARG A 431 -12.56 3.87 34.19
CA ARG A 431 -11.25 3.36 33.74
C ARG A 431 -10.94 1.99 34.34
N ALA A 432 -11.09 1.85 35.66
CA ALA A 432 -10.85 0.58 36.34
C ALA A 432 -11.77 -0.53 35.82
N ALA A 433 -13.03 -0.22 35.50
CA ALA A 433 -13.97 -1.17 34.88
C ALA A 433 -13.50 -1.61 33.47
N GLN A 434 -13.10 -0.67 32.61
CA GLN A 434 -12.58 -1.01 31.28
C GLN A 434 -11.27 -1.81 31.33
N ILE A 435 -10.37 -1.47 32.27
CA ILE A 435 -9.13 -2.23 32.52
C ILE A 435 -9.47 -3.65 32.95
N LYS A 436 -10.42 -3.83 33.89
CA LYS A 436 -10.85 -5.15 34.33
C LYS A 436 -11.42 -5.99 33.18
N GLU A 437 -12.29 -5.41 32.35
CA GLU A 437 -12.82 -6.09 31.17
C GLU A 437 -11.70 -6.45 30.17
N ALA A 438 -10.70 -5.60 30.00
CA ALA A 438 -9.53 -5.91 29.18
C ALA A 438 -8.70 -7.07 29.78
N GLN A 439 -8.53 -7.13 31.11
CA GLN A 439 -7.86 -8.26 31.80
C GLN A 439 -8.63 -9.58 31.61
N ASP A 440 -9.96 -9.53 31.69
CA ASP A 440 -10.82 -10.70 31.49
C ASP A 440 -10.69 -11.22 30.04
N ILE A 441 -10.69 -10.32 29.06
CA ILE A 441 -10.46 -10.67 27.64
C ILE A 441 -9.05 -11.26 27.45
N LEU A 442 -8.00 -10.64 28.01
CA LEU A 442 -6.63 -11.16 27.93
C LEU A 442 -6.54 -12.58 28.51
N THR A 443 -7.19 -12.83 29.64
CA THR A 443 -7.22 -14.13 30.29
C THR A 443 -7.93 -15.17 29.41
N THR A 444 -9.07 -14.80 28.81
CA THR A 444 -9.80 -15.67 27.88
C THR A 444 -8.99 -15.96 26.63
N CYS A 445 -8.32 -14.96 26.04
CA CYS A 445 -7.48 -15.15 24.88
C CYS A 445 -6.28 -16.07 25.16
N LYS A 446 -5.63 -15.94 26.33
CA LYS A 446 -4.55 -16.86 26.72
C LYS A 446 -5.05 -18.28 26.90
N ALA A 447 -6.13 -18.47 27.66
CA ALA A 447 -6.72 -19.79 27.86
C ALA A 447 -7.15 -20.43 26.54
N PHE A 448 -7.71 -19.64 25.61
CA PHE A 448 -8.06 -20.10 24.28
C PHE A 448 -6.83 -20.49 23.46
N LEU A 449 -5.79 -19.65 23.45
CA LEU A 449 -4.54 -19.90 22.73
C LEU A 449 -3.86 -21.20 23.18
N ASP A 450 -3.88 -21.48 24.49
CA ASP A 450 -3.27 -22.67 25.08
C ASP A 450 -4.13 -23.94 24.90
N SER A 451 -5.44 -23.80 24.70
CA SER A 451 -6.38 -24.94 24.66
C SER A 451 -6.90 -25.30 23.28
N GLU A 452 -6.83 -24.41 22.29
CA GLU A 452 -7.32 -24.64 20.93
C GLU A 452 -6.30 -25.47 20.10
N PRO A 453 -6.55 -26.78 19.85
CA PRO A 453 -5.60 -27.64 19.15
C PRO A 453 -5.33 -27.19 17.72
N LEU A 454 -6.31 -26.54 17.07
CA LEU A 454 -6.15 -26.08 15.69
C LEU A 454 -5.02 -25.05 15.56
N ILE A 455 -4.72 -24.26 16.60
CA ILE A 455 -3.60 -23.30 16.53
C ILE A 455 -2.27 -24.04 16.45
N ALA A 456 -2.09 -25.12 17.20
CA ALA A 456 -0.89 -25.96 17.13
C ALA A 456 -0.79 -26.67 15.77
N ASP A 457 -1.90 -27.16 15.22
CA ASP A 457 -1.94 -27.77 13.90
C ASP A 457 -1.60 -26.76 12.79
N LEU A 458 -2.09 -25.51 12.91
CA LEU A 458 -1.74 -24.41 12.01
C LEU A 458 -0.26 -24.06 12.12
N ASP A 459 0.33 -23.97 13.32
CA ASP A 459 1.76 -23.69 13.47
C ASP A 459 2.66 -24.83 12.95
N ALA A 460 2.21 -26.08 13.06
CA ALA A 460 2.93 -27.26 12.60
C ALA A 460 2.68 -27.62 11.12
N ASN A 461 1.89 -26.83 10.40
CA ASN A 461 1.52 -27.15 9.02
C ASN A 461 2.78 -27.22 8.10
N PRO A 462 2.82 -28.13 7.11
CA PRO A 462 4.00 -28.30 6.26
C PRO A 462 4.04 -27.37 5.03
N PHE A 463 2.99 -26.60 4.78
CA PHE A 463 2.85 -25.81 3.54
C PHE A 463 3.47 -24.42 3.69
N VAL A 464 3.19 -23.73 4.80
CA VAL A 464 3.68 -22.38 5.09
C VAL A 464 4.07 -22.31 6.56
N PRO A 465 5.34 -22.03 6.92
CA PRO A 465 5.72 -21.89 8.32
C PRO A 465 4.93 -20.76 9.00
N LEU A 466 4.14 -21.10 10.02
CA LEU A 466 3.37 -20.14 10.82
C LEU A 466 3.96 -20.02 12.23
N THR A 467 3.70 -18.88 12.87
CA THR A 467 4.16 -18.58 14.25
C THR A 467 3.06 -17.90 15.06
N ILE A 468 1.82 -18.38 14.91
CA ILE A 468 0.61 -17.83 15.52
C ILE A 468 0.76 -17.86 17.04
N HIS A 469 1.05 -19.02 17.62
CA HIS A 469 1.16 -19.18 19.07
C HIS A 469 2.24 -18.25 19.63
N GLN A 470 3.45 -18.28 19.06
CA GLN A 470 4.56 -17.43 19.49
C GLN A 470 4.21 -15.93 19.41
N THR A 471 3.65 -15.48 18.28
CA THR A 471 3.31 -14.08 18.04
C THR A 471 2.23 -13.59 19.01
N MET A 472 1.18 -14.39 19.20
CA MET A 472 0.06 -14.04 20.06
C MET A 472 0.44 -14.11 21.54
N SER A 473 1.13 -15.15 22.00
CA SER A 473 1.60 -15.25 23.39
C SER A 473 2.54 -14.10 23.76
N ALA A 474 3.48 -13.75 22.88
CA ALA A 474 4.39 -12.63 23.12
C ALA A 474 3.65 -11.29 23.24
N THR A 475 2.65 -11.06 22.39
CA THR A 475 1.83 -9.85 22.42
C THR A 475 0.96 -9.81 23.67
N LEU A 476 0.28 -10.91 24.02
CA LEU A 476 -0.53 -11.02 25.24
C LEU A 476 0.29 -10.79 26.51
N ALA A 477 1.52 -11.34 26.56
CA ALA A 477 2.44 -11.11 27.69
C ALA A 477 2.91 -9.66 27.80
N ALA A 478 3.07 -8.95 26.68
CA ALA A 478 3.38 -7.53 26.70
C ALA A 478 2.19 -6.69 27.16
N LEU A 479 0.97 -7.03 26.73
CA LEU A 479 -0.26 -6.33 27.11
C LEU A 479 -0.59 -6.50 28.60
N GLU A 480 -0.42 -7.70 29.14
CA GLU A 480 -0.64 -7.97 30.56
C GLU A 480 0.21 -7.07 31.47
N LYS A 481 1.47 -6.81 31.10
CA LYS A 481 2.36 -5.90 31.84
C LYS A 481 1.90 -4.44 31.83
N VAL A 482 1.11 -4.05 30.84
CA VAL A 482 0.57 -2.68 30.71
C VAL A 482 -0.73 -2.54 31.50
N VAL A 483 -1.55 -3.59 31.49
CA VAL A 483 -2.90 -3.58 32.05
C VAL A 483 -2.88 -3.84 33.57
N HIS A 484 -1.82 -4.44 34.11
CA HIS A 484 -1.51 -4.44 35.55
C HIS A 484 -0.75 -3.19 35.98
#